data_AF-A0A0M2V0K5-F1
#
_entry.id   AF-A0A0M2V0K5-F1
#
_cell.length_a   1.000
_cell.length_b   1.000
_cell.length_c   1.000
_cell.angle_alpha   90.00
_cell.angle_beta   90.00
_cell.angle_gamma   90.00
#
_symmetry.space_group_name_H-M   'P 1'
#
loop_
_entity.id
_entity.type
_entity.pdbx_description
1 polymer ?
#
loop_
_entity_poly.entity_id
_entity_poly.type
_entity_poly.pdbx_seq_one_letter_code
_entity_poly.pdbx_strand_id
1 'polypeptide(L)'
;SRIQFYDGIKTADIHETIIRAAADLISEEAPDYQFLAARLAIFHLRKKAYGEFEPPHLFDHVTKMVSMNRYDKHILEDYSQAELEELNTYLDHSRDLNFSYAAVKQLEGKYLVQNRVTGVVYESAQFLYILVAACLFAKYPPEKRLDYVRR
;
A
#
# COMPACT_ATOMS: atom_id res chain seq x y z
N SER A 1 26.85 -0.85 -20.45
CA SER A 1 26.56 -1.05 -19.02
C SER A 1 27.17 0.12 -18.24
N ARG A 2 26.39 1.15 -17.90
CA ARG A 2 26.87 2.26 -17.05
C ARG A 2 26.57 1.88 -15.61
N ILE A 3 27.62 1.79 -14.80
CA ILE A 3 27.51 1.50 -13.36
C ILE A 3 26.63 2.59 -12.74
N GLN A 4 25.43 2.22 -12.29
CA GLN A 4 24.48 3.15 -11.64
C GLN A 4 24.75 3.33 -10.14
N PHE A 5 25.66 2.52 -9.57
CA PHE A 5 26.04 2.58 -8.16
C PHE A 5 27.36 3.31 -7.97
N TYR A 6 27.40 4.19 -6.99
CA TYR A 6 28.59 4.97 -6.64
C TYR A 6 28.73 5.03 -5.12
N ASP A 7 29.94 5.31 -4.64
CA ASP A 7 30.18 5.40 -3.20
C ASP A 7 29.36 6.55 -2.58
N GLY A 8 28.68 6.26 -1.46
CA GLY A 8 27.75 7.19 -0.82
C GLY A 8 26.36 7.29 -1.46
N ILE A 9 26.00 6.41 -2.40
CA ILE A 9 24.63 6.35 -2.95
C ILE A 9 23.59 6.10 -1.86
N LYS A 10 22.43 6.77 -1.95
CA LYS A 10 21.32 6.54 -1.02
C LYS A 10 20.66 5.19 -1.29
N THR A 11 20.25 4.49 -0.24
CA THR A 11 19.54 3.21 -0.37
C THR A 11 18.25 3.32 -1.19
N ALA A 12 17.55 4.46 -1.11
CA ALA A 12 16.36 4.71 -1.94
C ALA A 12 16.70 4.69 -3.44
N ASP A 13 17.81 5.33 -3.84
CA ASP A 13 18.25 5.40 -5.24
C ASP A 13 18.68 4.01 -5.77
N ILE A 14 19.21 3.14 -4.89
CA ILE A 14 19.48 1.74 -5.24
C ILE A 14 18.17 1.00 -5.55
N HIS A 15 17.14 1.16 -4.71
CA HIS A 15 15.84 0.52 -4.94
C HIS A 15 15.21 1.01 -6.25
N GLU A 16 15.18 2.32 -6.50
CA GLU A 16 14.65 2.88 -7.75
C GLU A 16 15.41 2.36 -8.98
N THR A 17 16.74 2.24 -8.86
CA THR A 17 17.60 1.70 -9.92
C THR A 17 17.25 0.25 -10.28
N ILE A 18 17.12 -0.64 -9.30
CA ILE A 18 16.80 -2.05 -9.55
C ILE A 18 15.35 -2.23 -10.03
N ILE A 19 14.41 -1.39 -9.56
CA ILE A 19 13.03 -1.38 -10.04
C ILE A 19 13.00 -1.02 -11.52
N ARG A 20 13.67 0.07 -11.91
CA ARG A 20 13.76 0.51 -13.30
C ARG A 20 14.43 -0.53 -14.19
N ALA A 21 15.56 -1.09 -13.74
CA ALA A 21 16.27 -2.12 -14.49
C ALA A 21 15.39 -3.37 -14.75
N ALA A 22 14.58 -3.80 -13.77
CA ALA A 22 13.63 -4.89 -13.96
C ALA A 22 12.46 -4.48 -14.88
N ALA A 23 11.96 -3.24 -14.76
CA ALA A 23 10.86 -2.73 -15.57
C ALA A 23 11.24 -2.58 -17.05
N ASP A 24 12.48 -2.18 -17.35
CA ASP A 24 13.00 -2.03 -18.71
C ASP A 24 13.13 -3.38 -19.45
N LEU A 25 13.10 -4.50 -18.72
CA LEU A 25 13.16 -5.86 -19.27
C LEU A 25 11.79 -6.49 -19.53
N ILE A 26 10.69 -5.75 -19.29
CA ILE A 26 9.34 -6.21 -19.60
C ILE A 26 9.16 -6.27 -21.12
N SER A 27 8.95 -7.47 -21.66
CA SER A 27 8.67 -7.71 -23.08
C SER A 27 7.66 -8.85 -23.27
N GLU A 28 7.24 -9.10 -24.51
CA GLU A 28 6.37 -10.23 -24.86
C GLU A 28 7.07 -11.57 -24.61
N GLU A 29 8.39 -11.64 -24.80
CA GLU A 29 9.21 -12.84 -24.57
C GLU A 29 9.51 -13.08 -23.09
N ALA A 30 9.51 -12.02 -22.27
CA ALA A 30 9.80 -12.09 -20.83
C ALA A 30 8.75 -11.31 -20.00
N PRO A 31 7.47 -11.69 -20.04
CA PRO A 31 6.38 -10.92 -19.43
C PRO A 31 6.42 -10.91 -17.91
N ASP A 32 7.05 -11.91 -17.27
CA ASP A 32 7.11 -12.04 -15.81
C ASP A 32 7.98 -10.96 -15.13
N TYR A 33 8.80 -10.23 -15.90
CA TYR A 33 9.47 -9.02 -15.39
C TYR A 33 8.46 -8.00 -14.84
N GLN A 34 7.21 -8.02 -15.31
CA GLN A 34 6.16 -7.16 -14.77
C GLN A 34 5.89 -7.45 -13.28
N PHE A 35 5.96 -8.72 -12.86
CA PHE A 35 5.74 -9.11 -11.47
C PHE A 35 7.01 -8.91 -10.65
N LEU A 36 8.19 -9.14 -11.23
CA LEU A 36 9.47 -8.85 -10.56
C LEU A 36 9.58 -7.35 -10.22
N ALA A 37 9.39 -6.48 -11.21
CA ALA A 37 9.43 -5.03 -11.02
C ALA A 37 8.33 -4.56 -10.07
N ALA A 38 7.13 -5.14 -10.14
CA ALA A 38 6.04 -4.83 -9.20
C ALA A 38 6.42 -5.16 -7.75
N ARG A 39 6.96 -6.36 -7.50
CA ARG A 39 7.33 -6.80 -6.15
C ARG A 39 8.45 -5.95 -5.56
N LEU A 40 9.44 -5.57 -6.38
CA LEU A 40 10.48 -4.60 -5.98
C LEU A 40 9.87 -3.23 -5.64
N ALA A 41 8.92 -2.75 -6.43
CA ALA A 41 8.23 -1.48 -6.19
C ALA A 41 7.35 -1.53 -4.92
N ILE A 42 6.62 -2.63 -4.68
CA ILE A 42 5.86 -2.85 -3.45
C ILE A 42 6.78 -2.85 -2.24
N PHE A 43 7.90 -3.57 -2.28
CA PHE A 43 8.87 -3.58 -1.19
C PHE A 43 9.39 -2.17 -0.88
N HIS A 44 9.72 -1.40 -1.91
CA HIS A 44 10.14 -0.01 -1.74
C HIS A 44 9.04 0.88 -1.14
N LEU A 45 7.80 0.74 -1.60
CA LEU A 45 6.65 1.48 -1.09
C LEU A 45 6.36 1.16 0.38
N ARG A 46 6.40 -0.11 0.79
CA ARG A 46 6.24 -0.54 2.19
C ARG A 46 7.26 0.15 3.09
N LYS A 47 8.54 0.14 2.71
CA LYS A 47 9.59 0.82 3.48
C LYS A 47 9.41 2.34 3.51
N LYS A 48 8.91 2.96 2.43
CA LYS A 48 8.61 4.40 2.40
C LYS A 48 7.46 4.77 3.34
N ALA A 49 6.42 3.93 3.41
CA ALA A 49 5.24 4.19 4.23
C ALA A 49 5.45 3.84 5.72
N TYR A 50 6.13 2.73 6.00
CA TYR A 50 6.17 2.11 7.32
C TYR A 50 7.57 2.01 7.93
N GLY A 51 8.62 2.21 7.14
CA GLY A 51 10.02 1.98 7.57
C GLY A 51 10.47 0.52 7.46
N GLU A 52 9.52 -0.42 7.38
CA GLU A 52 9.75 -1.86 7.24
C GLU A 52 8.85 -2.47 6.15
N PHE A 53 8.98 -3.78 5.91
CA PHE A 53 8.16 -4.46 4.90
C PHE A 53 6.76 -4.81 5.40
N GLU A 54 6.67 -5.24 6.66
CA GLU A 54 5.42 -5.65 7.28
C GLU A 54 4.56 -4.42 7.59
N PRO A 55 3.30 -4.36 7.16
CA PRO A 55 2.42 -3.26 7.52
C PRO A 55 2.09 -3.30 9.01
N PRO A 56 1.85 -2.13 9.63
CA PRO A 56 1.35 -2.08 11.01
C PRO A 56 -0.02 -2.74 11.14
N HIS A 57 -0.48 -2.95 12.37
CA HIS A 57 -1.85 -3.37 12.61
C HIS A 57 -2.85 -2.32 12.08
N LEU A 58 -4.00 -2.74 11.55
CA LEU A 58 -4.99 -1.83 10.94
C LEU A 58 -5.44 -0.74 11.91
N PHE A 59 -5.74 -1.09 13.16
CA PHE A 59 -6.17 -0.12 14.17
C PHE A 59 -5.10 0.97 14.43
N ASP A 60 -3.85 0.57 14.57
CA ASP A 60 -2.72 1.48 14.79
C ASP A 60 -2.52 2.40 13.57
N HIS A 61 -2.62 1.83 12.37
CA HIS A 61 -2.52 2.57 11.11
C HIS A 61 -3.62 3.63 11.00
N VAL A 62 -4.88 3.24 11.19
CA VAL A 62 -6.02 4.17 11.13
C VAL A 62 -5.88 5.27 12.17
N THR A 63 -5.57 4.92 13.42
CA THR A 63 -5.38 5.89 14.51
C THR A 63 -4.30 6.92 14.18
N LYS A 64 -3.14 6.45 13.68
CA LYS A 64 -2.05 7.32 13.24
C LYS A 64 -2.49 8.23 12.09
N MET A 65 -3.14 7.68 11.07
CA MET A 65 -3.56 8.43 9.88
C MET A 65 -4.64 9.48 10.18
N VAL A 66 -5.57 9.18 11.09
CA VAL A 66 -6.56 10.15 11.59
C VAL A 66 -5.87 11.26 12.39
N SER A 67 -4.91 10.92 13.27
CA SER A 67 -4.15 11.94 14.02
C SER A 67 -3.36 12.90 13.12
N MET A 68 -2.94 12.43 11.94
CA MET A 68 -2.25 13.21 10.91
C MET A 68 -3.20 13.94 9.95
N ASN A 69 -4.52 13.87 10.17
CA ASN A 69 -5.57 14.37 9.26
C ASN A 69 -5.40 13.86 7.82
N ARG A 70 -5.02 12.58 7.67
CA ARG A 70 -4.91 11.90 6.37
C ARG A 70 -6.10 10.99 6.07
N TYR A 71 -6.71 10.44 7.11
CA TYR A 71 -8.01 9.77 7.05
C TYR A 71 -9.06 10.58 7.80
N ASP A 72 -10.33 10.36 7.45
CA ASP A 72 -11.45 10.98 8.14
C ASP A 72 -11.66 10.34 9.52
N LYS A 73 -12.03 11.17 10.50
CA LYS A 73 -12.25 10.75 11.89
C LYS A 73 -13.43 9.79 12.02
N HIS A 74 -14.40 9.85 11.09
CA HIS A 74 -15.58 9.01 11.16
C HIS A 74 -15.25 7.52 11.17
N ILE A 75 -14.11 7.07 10.65
CA ILE A 75 -13.72 5.65 10.69
C ILE A 75 -13.61 5.17 12.15
N LEU A 76 -13.03 5.98 13.04
CA LEU A 76 -12.88 5.67 14.46
C LEU A 76 -14.16 5.92 15.28
N GLU A 77 -15.10 6.69 14.72
CA GLU A 77 -16.42 6.94 15.34
C GLU A 77 -17.42 5.84 14.95
N ASP A 78 -17.33 5.36 13.71
CA ASP A 78 -18.24 4.37 13.14
C ASP A 78 -17.83 2.94 13.52
N TYR A 79 -16.53 2.65 13.63
CA TYR A 79 -16.00 1.32 13.97
C TYR A 79 -15.32 1.32 15.34
N SER A 80 -15.72 0.37 16.18
CA SER A 80 -15.01 0.11 17.43
C SER A 80 -13.63 -0.50 17.17
N GLN A 81 -12.75 -0.43 18.17
CA GLN A 81 -11.44 -1.10 18.09
C GLN A 81 -11.60 -2.59 17.78
N ALA A 82 -12.53 -3.29 18.45
CA ALA A 82 -12.77 -4.72 18.23
C ALA A 82 -13.16 -5.04 16.77
N GLU A 83 -13.93 -4.17 16.12
CA GLU A 83 -14.28 -4.35 14.72
C GLU A 83 -13.11 -4.06 13.78
N LEU A 84 -12.26 -3.08 14.09
CA LEU A 84 -11.02 -2.83 13.33
C LEU A 84 -10.01 -3.97 13.50
N GLU A 85 -9.97 -4.60 14.67
CA GLU A 85 -9.22 -5.85 14.90
C GLU A 85 -9.78 -6.98 14.05
N GLU A 86 -11.11 -7.12 13.96
CA GLU A 86 -11.74 -8.11 13.08
C GLU A 86 -11.44 -7.84 11.60
N LEU A 87 -11.57 -6.59 11.13
CA LEU A 87 -11.22 -6.20 9.76
C LEU A 87 -9.75 -6.47 9.43
N ASN A 88 -8.86 -6.34 10.41
CA ASN A 88 -7.45 -6.69 10.23
C ASN A 88 -7.29 -8.17 9.85
N THR A 89 -8.11 -9.07 10.40
CA THR A 89 -8.06 -10.51 10.06
C THR A 89 -8.48 -10.80 8.61
N TYR A 90 -9.17 -9.87 7.95
CA TYR A 90 -9.58 -10.03 6.55
C TYR A 90 -8.48 -9.60 5.58
N LEU A 91 -7.47 -8.87 6.09
CA LEU A 91 -6.34 -8.40 5.30
C LEU A 91 -5.43 -9.56 4.94
N ASP A 92 -5.01 -9.56 3.68
CA ASP A 92 -3.97 -10.44 3.17
C ASP A 92 -2.98 -9.58 2.38
N HIS A 93 -1.96 -9.11 3.09
CA HIS A 93 -0.92 -8.24 2.56
C HIS A 93 -0.06 -8.90 1.46
N SER A 94 -0.13 -10.23 1.31
CA SER A 94 0.55 -10.94 0.22
C SER A 94 -0.09 -10.66 -1.14
N ARG A 95 -1.36 -10.24 -1.18
CA ARG A 95 -2.07 -9.88 -2.42
C ARG A 95 -1.42 -8.72 -3.15
N ASP A 96 -0.68 -7.86 -2.44
CA ASP A 96 0.11 -6.80 -3.08
C ASP A 96 1.17 -7.35 -4.05
N LEU A 97 1.62 -8.61 -3.86
CA LEU A 97 2.63 -9.26 -4.70
C LEU A 97 2.07 -9.83 -6.01
N ASN A 98 0.75 -9.72 -6.21
CA ASN A 98 0.03 -10.14 -7.41
C ASN A 98 -0.17 -9.00 -8.42
N PHE A 99 0.18 -7.76 -8.07
CA PHE A 99 0.10 -6.64 -9.01
C PHE A 99 1.13 -6.74 -10.13
N SER A 100 0.78 -6.25 -11.32
CA SER A 100 1.74 -5.93 -12.36
C SER A 100 2.41 -4.58 -12.09
N TYR A 101 3.58 -4.35 -12.69
CA TYR A 101 4.34 -3.13 -12.46
C TYR A 101 3.53 -1.87 -12.80
N ALA A 102 2.77 -1.91 -13.91
CA ALA A 102 1.90 -0.81 -14.31
C ALA A 102 0.82 -0.50 -13.26
N ALA A 103 0.23 -1.52 -12.64
CA ALA A 103 -0.76 -1.35 -11.58
C ALA A 103 -0.14 -0.67 -10.34
N VAL A 104 1.06 -1.09 -9.92
CA VAL A 104 1.78 -0.46 -8.81
C VAL A 104 2.08 1.02 -9.09
N LYS A 105 2.47 1.37 -10.33
CA LYS A 105 2.69 2.77 -10.71
C LYS A 105 1.41 3.61 -10.70
N GLN A 106 0.26 3.03 -11.06
CA GLN A 106 -1.03 3.73 -10.90
C GLN A 106 -1.35 3.94 -9.41
N LEU A 107 -1.18 2.91 -8.59
CA LEU A 107 -1.40 2.97 -7.14
C LEU A 107 -0.55 4.09 -6.51
N GLU A 108 0.76 4.05 -6.70
CA GLU A 108 1.69 5.07 -6.21
C GLU A 108 1.37 6.45 -6.78
N GLY A 109 1.08 6.56 -8.07
CA GLY A 109 0.90 7.84 -8.73
C GLY A 109 -0.40 8.55 -8.40
N LYS A 110 -1.50 7.82 -8.14
CA LYS A 110 -2.84 8.42 -8.11
C LYS A 110 -3.70 7.99 -6.92
N TYR A 111 -3.58 6.75 -6.45
CA TYR A 111 -4.56 6.18 -5.52
C TYR A 111 -4.12 6.24 -4.07
N LEU A 112 -2.86 5.88 -3.76
CA LEU A 112 -2.40 5.83 -2.38
C LEU A 112 -2.37 7.24 -1.77
N VAL A 113 -2.85 7.34 -0.52
CA VAL A 113 -2.74 8.55 0.29
C VAL A 113 -1.29 8.95 0.45
N GLN A 114 -0.99 10.17 0.01
CA GLN A 114 0.38 10.68 -0.10
C GLN A 114 0.40 12.20 0.02
N ASN A 115 1.56 12.75 0.38
CA ASN A 115 1.82 14.18 0.28
C ASN A 115 2.37 14.49 -1.11
N ARG A 116 1.61 15.25 -1.91
CA ARG A 116 1.98 15.61 -3.29
C ARG A 116 3.17 16.54 -3.41
N VAL A 117 3.52 17.26 -2.35
CA VAL A 117 4.67 18.16 -2.31
C VAL A 117 5.94 17.39 -1.94
N THR A 118 5.89 16.55 -0.91
CA THR A 118 7.07 15.84 -0.40
C THR A 118 7.28 14.46 -1.03
N GLY A 119 6.27 13.90 -1.71
CA GLY A 119 6.31 12.54 -2.27
C GLY A 119 6.23 11.42 -1.23
N VAL A 120 5.92 11.75 0.03
CA VAL A 120 5.76 10.75 1.10
C VAL A 120 4.45 10.00 0.91
N VAL A 121 4.53 8.68 0.77
CA VAL A 121 3.40 7.76 0.73
C VAL A 121 3.10 7.28 2.14
N TYR A 122 1.82 7.19 2.51
CA TYR A 122 1.42 6.87 3.88
C TYR A 122 0.74 5.52 4.04
N GLU A 123 0.35 4.85 2.96
CA GLU A 123 -0.42 3.59 3.02
C GLU A 123 -0.01 2.59 1.93
N SER A 124 -0.57 1.38 2.01
CA SER A 124 -0.43 0.29 1.04
C SER A 124 -1.80 -0.09 0.46
N ALA A 125 -1.79 -0.83 -0.65
CA ALA A 125 -3.01 -1.12 -1.40
C ALA A 125 -4.07 -1.91 -0.60
N GLN A 126 -3.66 -2.86 0.24
CA GLN A 126 -4.65 -3.58 1.07
C GLN A 126 -5.38 -2.67 2.07
N PHE A 127 -4.69 -1.67 2.64
CA PHE A 127 -5.36 -0.69 3.50
C PHE A 127 -6.31 0.19 2.71
N LEU A 128 -5.91 0.62 1.51
CA LEU A 128 -6.82 1.32 0.62
C LEU A 128 -8.10 0.50 0.38
N TYR A 129 -7.98 -0.79 0.03
CA TYR A 129 -9.15 -1.61 -0.26
C TYR A 129 -10.06 -1.81 0.95
N ILE A 130 -9.52 -2.21 2.10
CA ILE A 130 -10.36 -2.48 3.29
C ILE A 130 -11.03 -1.20 3.79
N LEU A 131 -10.35 -0.05 3.72
CA LEU A 131 -10.88 1.22 4.22
C LEU A 131 -11.89 1.84 3.26
N VAL A 132 -11.72 1.65 1.94
CA VAL A 132 -12.78 1.98 0.98
C VAL A 132 -14.04 1.18 1.29
N ALA A 133 -13.92 -0.13 1.47
CA ALA A 133 -15.06 -0.97 1.83
C ALA A 133 -15.70 -0.55 3.17
N ALA A 134 -14.88 -0.33 4.21
CA ALA A 134 -15.36 0.12 5.51
C ALA A 134 -16.11 1.47 5.42
N CYS A 135 -15.57 2.45 4.69
CA CYS A 135 -16.25 3.74 4.53
C CYS A 135 -17.58 3.61 3.76
N LEU A 136 -17.63 2.81 2.70
CA LEU A 136 -18.84 2.62 1.90
C LEU A 136 -19.97 1.92 2.68
N PHE A 137 -19.63 0.99 3.56
CA PHE A 137 -20.60 0.20 4.34
C PHE A 137 -20.73 0.67 5.80
N ALA A 138 -20.11 1.79 6.19
CA ALA A 138 -20.07 2.27 7.58
C ALA A 138 -21.45 2.41 8.23
N LYS A 139 -22.47 2.81 7.45
CA LYS A 139 -23.84 3.05 7.91
C LYS A 139 -24.78 1.83 7.80
N TYR A 140 -24.26 0.67 7.41
CA TYR A 140 -25.03 -0.57 7.44
C TYR A 140 -25.25 -1.04 8.88
N PRO A 141 -26.29 -1.86 9.14
CA PRO A 141 -26.50 -2.45 10.45
C PRO A 141 -25.25 -3.21 10.93
N PRO A 142 -24.80 -3.03 12.20
CA PRO A 142 -23.57 -3.64 12.72
C PRO A 142 -23.49 -5.15 12.51
N GLU A 143 -24.62 -5.85 12.61
CA GLU A 143 -24.72 -7.30 12.43
C GLU A 143 -24.46 -7.79 11.00
N LYS A 144 -24.43 -6.89 10.01
CA LYS A 144 -24.17 -7.22 8.59
C LYS A 144 -22.98 -6.47 7.99
N ARG A 145 -22.60 -5.31 8.55
CA ARG A 145 -21.63 -4.42 7.87
C ARG A 145 -20.27 -5.08 7.65
N LEU A 146 -19.75 -5.85 8.62
CA LEU A 146 -18.44 -6.50 8.46
C LEU A 146 -18.46 -7.60 7.40
N ASP A 147 -19.58 -8.33 7.28
CA ASP A 147 -19.77 -9.31 6.20
C ASP A 147 -19.76 -8.64 4.82
N TYR A 148 -20.39 -7.47 4.67
CA TYR A 148 -20.29 -6.71 3.41
C TYR A 148 -18.88 -6.17 3.14
N VAL A 149 -18.16 -5.72 4.17
CA VAL A 149 -16.78 -5.22 4.03
C VAL A 149 -15.83 -6.34 3.59
N ARG A 150 -16.10 -7.60 3.99
CA ARG A 150 -15.26 -8.76 3.67
C ARG A 150 -15.41 -9.28 2.24
N ARG A 151 -16.61 -9.18 1.65
CA ARG A 151 -16.98 -9.79 0.36
C ARG A 151 -16.34 -9.05 -0.82
#